data_AF-A0A845HZ24-F1
#
_entry.id   AF-A0A845HZ24-F1
#
_cell.length_a   1.000
_cell.length_b   1.000
_cell.length_c   1.000
_cell.angle_alpha   90.00
_cell.angle_beta   90.00
_cell.angle_gamma   90.00
#
_symmetry.space_group_name_H-M   'P 1'
#
loop_
_entity.id
_entity.type
_entity.pdbx_description
1 polymer ?
#
loop_
_entity_poly.entity_id
_entity_poly.type
_entity_poly.pdbx_seq_one_letter_code
_entity_poly.pdbx_strand_id
1 'polypeptide(L)'
;MMASSPFDTLKVVERLEGAGVPAAQARAHVAVLSDVLTQTLTAESENMAELYLPRQESSAEFSLVRIALEKLDAKVEKLDAKVDARLAELRSELIRWVVTVAVSLGILQTALISGLLLKLLH
;
A
#
# COMPACT_ATOMS: atom_id res chain seq x y z
N MET A 1 28.14 -26.17 -17.81
CA MET A 1 28.04 -26.99 -16.57
C MET A 1 27.60 -28.38 -17.00
N MET A 2 28.45 -29.39 -16.84
CA MET A 2 28.03 -30.77 -17.12
C MET A 2 27.13 -31.21 -15.97
N ALA A 3 25.87 -31.49 -16.27
CA ALA A 3 24.91 -31.97 -15.30
C ALA A 3 25.45 -33.27 -14.68
N SER A 4 25.83 -33.22 -13.41
CA SER A 4 25.88 -34.43 -12.59
C SER A 4 24.43 -34.89 -12.48
N SER A 5 24.00 -35.80 -13.36
CA SER A 5 22.67 -36.39 -13.30
C SER A 5 22.47 -36.91 -11.86
N PRO A 6 21.45 -36.46 -11.12
CA PRO A 6 21.18 -36.96 -9.77
C PRO A 6 20.79 -38.45 -9.80
N PHE A 7 20.48 -38.97 -10.98
CA PHE A 7 20.14 -40.35 -11.25
C PHE A 7 21.27 -41.03 -12.05
N ASP A 8 22.01 -41.92 -11.41
CA ASP A 8 23.08 -42.72 -12.02
C ASP A 8 22.47 -43.92 -12.74
N THR A 9 22.11 -43.72 -14.00
CA THR A 9 21.46 -44.72 -14.85
C THR A 9 22.29 -45.99 -15.00
N LEU A 10 23.62 -45.88 -15.03
CA LEU A 10 24.52 -47.03 -15.17
C LEU A 10 24.46 -47.94 -13.93
N LYS A 11 24.54 -47.33 -12.74
CA LYS A 11 24.48 -48.05 -11.46
C LYS A 11 23.12 -48.70 -11.20
N VAL A 12 22.03 -48.14 -11.75
CA VAL A 12 20.70 -48.74 -11.67
C VAL A 12 20.56 -49.91 -12.64
N VAL A 13 21.09 -49.81 -13.86
CA VAL A 13 21.11 -50.93 -14.82
C VAL A 13 21.90 -52.11 -14.26
N GLU A 14 23.09 -51.87 -13.68
CA GLU A 14 23.91 -52.93 -13.07
C GLU A 14 23.18 -53.64 -11.92
N ARG A 15 22.43 -52.90 -11.10
CA ARG A 15 21.61 -53.50 -10.02
C ARG A 15 20.44 -54.31 -10.55
N LEU A 16 19.80 -53.85 -11.62
CA LEU A 16 18.68 -54.57 -12.25
C LEU A 16 19.18 -55.86 -12.90
N GLU A 17 20.31 -55.81 -13.60
CA GLU A 17 20.96 -56.99 -14.18
C GLU A 17 21.40 -57.97 -13.08
N GLY A 18 21.99 -57.49 -11.99
CA GLY A 18 22.35 -58.30 -10.82
C GLY A 18 21.15 -58.93 -10.09
N ALA A 19 19.95 -58.37 -10.25
CA ALA A 19 18.69 -58.93 -9.75
C ALA A 19 18.01 -59.92 -10.73
N GLY A 20 18.65 -60.20 -11.88
CA GLY A 20 18.14 -61.13 -12.89
C GLY A 20 17.26 -60.51 -13.97
N VAL A 21 17.17 -59.17 -14.05
CA VAL A 21 16.46 -58.48 -15.14
C VAL A 21 17.33 -58.50 -16.40
N PRO A 22 16.79 -58.90 -17.57
CA PRO A 22 17.54 -58.87 -18.82
C PRO A 22 18.07 -57.47 -19.14
N ALA A 23 19.32 -57.37 -19.60
CA ALA A 23 20.03 -56.11 -19.88
C ALA A 23 19.24 -55.13 -20.76
N ALA A 24 18.57 -55.65 -21.81
CA ALA A 24 17.74 -54.83 -22.70
C ALA A 24 16.56 -54.19 -21.97
N GLN A 25 15.95 -54.91 -21.02
CA GLN A 25 14.79 -54.47 -20.27
C GLN A 25 15.19 -53.51 -19.14
N ALA A 26 16.32 -53.77 -18.46
CA ALA A 26 16.89 -52.88 -17.46
C ALA A 26 17.20 -51.50 -18.05
N ARG A 27 17.84 -51.45 -19.23
CA ARG A 27 18.15 -50.19 -19.94
C ARG A 27 16.89 -49.45 -20.38
N ALA A 28 15.89 -50.16 -20.89
CA ALA A 28 14.63 -49.54 -21.29
C ALA A 28 13.88 -48.90 -20.10
N HIS A 29 13.81 -49.59 -18.96
CA HIS A 29 13.14 -49.07 -17.77
C HIS A 29 13.87 -47.85 -17.17
N VAL A 30 15.19 -47.90 -17.14
CA VAL A 30 16.02 -46.80 -16.63
C VAL A 30 15.95 -45.56 -17.53
N ALA A 31 15.89 -45.74 -18.85
CA ALA A 31 15.72 -44.64 -19.79
C ALA A 31 14.39 -43.90 -19.55
N VAL A 32 13.28 -44.64 -19.44
CA VAL A 32 11.96 -44.04 -19.17
C VAL A 32 11.92 -43.33 -17.82
N LEU A 33 12.52 -43.92 -16.77
CA LEU A 33 12.59 -43.29 -15.45
C LEU A 33 13.42 -42.02 -15.44
N SER A 34 14.53 -41.98 -16.19
CA SER A 34 15.36 -40.80 -16.35
C SER A 34 14.59 -39.66 -17.04
N ASP A 35 13.83 -39.99 -18.08
CA ASP A 35 13.04 -39.00 -18.82
C ASP A 35 11.91 -38.43 -17.94
N VAL A 36 11.17 -39.29 -17.23
CA VAL A 36 10.12 -38.84 -16.31
C VAL A 36 10.69 -37.96 -15.21
N LEU A 37 11.82 -38.35 -14.60
CA LEU A 37 12.43 -37.57 -13.52
C LEU A 37 12.90 -36.20 -14.01
N THR A 38 13.50 -36.14 -15.19
CA THR A 38 13.95 -34.88 -15.81
C THR A 38 12.75 -33.98 -16.09
N GLN A 39 11.67 -34.54 -16.66
CA GLN A 39 10.44 -33.80 -16.95
C GLN A 39 9.75 -33.27 -15.68
N THR A 40 9.80 -34.02 -14.58
CA THR A 40 9.20 -33.60 -13.30
C THR A 40 10.01 -32.47 -12.68
N LEU A 41 11.34 -32.57 -12.69
CA LEU A 41 12.24 -31.54 -12.16
C LEU A 41 12.14 -30.23 -12.95
N THR A 42 12.01 -30.29 -14.28
CA THR A 42 11.81 -29.10 -15.10
C THR A 42 10.45 -28.45 -14.82
N ALA A 43 9.37 -29.24 -14.76
CA ALA A 43 8.03 -28.71 -14.46
C ALA A 43 7.91 -28.12 -13.06
N GLU A 44 8.60 -28.69 -12.07
CA GLU A 44 8.64 -28.15 -10.71
C GLU A 44 9.47 -26.86 -10.62
N SER A 45 10.56 -26.77 -11.39
CA SER A 45 11.36 -25.53 -11.48
C SER A 45 10.60 -24.38 -12.15
N GLU A 46 9.77 -24.69 -13.16
CA GLU A 46 8.91 -23.71 -13.83
C GLU A 46 7.78 -23.24 -12.90
N ASN A 47 7.11 -24.16 -12.20
CA ASN A 47 6.09 -23.81 -11.21
C ASN A 47 6.65 -22.99 -10.04
N MET A 48 7.87 -23.29 -9.59
CA MET A 48 8.57 -22.49 -8.59
C MET A 48 8.83 -21.07 -9.12
N ALA A 49 9.35 -20.92 -10.34
CA ALA A 49 9.58 -19.61 -10.94
C ALA A 49 8.28 -18.80 -11.05
N GLU A 50 7.17 -19.45 -11.41
CA GLU A 50 5.85 -18.84 -11.48
C GLU A 50 5.30 -18.42 -10.11
N LEU A 51 5.71 -19.08 -9.01
CA LEU A 51 5.33 -18.70 -7.64
C LEU A 51 6.11 -17.48 -7.11
N TYR A 52 7.33 -17.21 -7.62
CA TYR A 52 8.16 -16.09 -7.19
C TYR A 52 7.84 -14.76 -7.90
N LEU A 53 7.41 -14.80 -9.15
CA LEU A 53 7.03 -13.62 -9.93
C LEU A 53 5.88 -12.78 -9.31
N PRO A 54 4.73 -13.35 -8.91
CA PRO A 54 3.63 -12.59 -8.34
C PRO A 54 3.98 -11.95 -6.98
N ARG A 55 4.95 -12.51 -6.25
CA ARG A 55 5.43 -11.92 -4.99
C ARG A 55 6.22 -10.63 -5.21
N GLN A 56 6.96 -10.53 -6.32
CA GLN A 56 7.71 -9.33 -6.68
C GLN A 56 6.77 -8.21 -7.14
N GLU A 57 5.79 -8.54 -7.98
CA GLU A 57 4.80 -7.58 -8.48
C GLU A 57 3.93 -7.03 -7.34
N SER A 58 3.49 -7.91 -6.42
CA SER A 58 2.77 -7.51 -5.21
C SER A 58 3.57 -6.49 -4.37
N SER A 59 4.89 -6.67 -4.23
CA SER A 59 5.73 -5.74 -3.47
C SER A 59 5.82 -4.35 -4.12
N ALA A 60 5.78 -4.29 -5.44
CA ALA A 60 5.74 -3.03 -6.18
C ALA A 60 4.40 -2.31 -5.96
N GLU A 61 3.28 -3.03 -6.02
CA GLU A 61 1.96 -2.47 -5.73
C GLU A 61 1.86 -1.94 -4.29
N PHE A 62 2.37 -2.68 -3.30
CA PHE A 62 2.42 -2.20 -1.91
C PHE A 62 3.23 -0.91 -1.75
N SER A 63 4.31 -0.74 -2.52
CA SER A 63 5.10 0.50 -2.49
C SER A 63 4.31 1.70 -3.04
N LEU A 64 3.53 1.50 -4.11
CA LEU A 64 2.68 2.54 -4.69
C LEU A 64 1.53 2.92 -3.75
N VAL A 65 0.91 1.92 -3.10
CA VAL A 65 -0.12 2.14 -2.08
C VAL A 65 0.44 2.94 -0.91
N ARG A 66 1.66 2.64 -0.45
CA ARG A 66 2.32 3.39 0.63
C ARG A 66 2.55 4.86 0.25
N ILE A 67 3.06 5.12 -0.95
CA ILE A 67 3.25 6.49 -1.45
C ILE A 67 1.91 7.23 -1.54
N ALA A 68 0.85 6.56 -2.01
CA ALA A 68 -0.48 7.13 -2.07
C ALA A 68 -1.03 7.46 -0.67
N LEU A 69 -0.77 6.60 0.32
CA LEU A 69 -1.17 6.80 1.71
C LEU A 69 -0.44 7.99 2.33
N GLU A 70 0.88 8.09 2.16
CA GLU A 70 1.68 9.23 2.64
C GLU A 70 1.21 10.56 2.00
N LYS A 71 0.86 10.54 0.71
CA LYS A 71 0.29 11.71 0.02
C LYS A 71 -1.11 12.07 0.52
N LEU A 72 -1.91 11.08 0.91
CA LEU A 72 -3.24 11.32 1.48
C LEU A 72 -3.12 11.91 2.88
N ASP A 73 -2.21 11.40 3.69
CA ASP A 73 -1.93 11.90 5.04
C ASP A 73 -1.50 13.37 5.01
N ALA A 74 -0.56 13.72 4.13
CA ALA A 74 -0.15 15.11 3.91
C ALA A 74 -1.30 16.02 3.44
N LYS A 75 -2.27 15.49 2.67
CA LYS A 75 -3.47 16.24 2.26
C LYS A 75 -4.44 16.43 3.42
N VAL A 76 -4.58 15.45 4.30
CA VAL A 76 -5.41 15.52 5.50
C VAL A 76 -4.84 16.58 6.44
N GLU A 77 -3.53 16.53 6.74
CA GLU A 77 -2.86 17.53 7.59
C GLU A 77 -3.00 18.95 7.01
N LYS A 78 -2.83 19.10 5.69
CA LYS A 78 -3.05 20.38 5.01
C LYS A 78 -4.49 20.88 5.09
N LEU A 79 -5.46 19.97 5.00
CA LEU A 79 -6.87 20.32 5.14
C LEU A 79 -7.19 20.75 6.57
N ASP A 80 -6.66 20.05 7.57
CA ASP A 80 -6.84 20.36 8.98
C ASP A 80 -6.30 21.76 9.31
N ALA A 81 -5.06 22.05 8.88
CA ALA A 81 -4.46 23.38 9.01
C ALA A 81 -5.28 24.48 8.31
N LYS A 82 -5.89 24.17 7.15
CA LYS A 82 -6.74 25.12 6.42
C LYS A 82 -8.08 25.35 7.15
N VAL A 83 -8.65 24.32 7.76
CA VAL A 83 -9.86 24.42 8.57
C VAL A 83 -9.60 25.28 9.80
N ASP A 84 -8.51 25.04 10.52
CA ASP A 84 -8.11 25.84 11.69
C ASP A 84 -7.89 27.31 11.33
N ALA A 85 -7.19 27.57 10.21
CA ALA A 85 -6.98 28.94 9.74
C ALA A 85 -8.29 29.66 9.41
N ARG A 86 -9.22 28.99 8.72
CA ARG A 86 -10.54 29.55 8.40
C ARG A 86 -11.40 29.76 9.64
N LEU A 87 -11.31 28.86 10.61
CA LEU A 87 -12.02 29.01 11.89
C LEU A 87 -11.49 30.21 12.68
N ALA A 88 -10.18 30.40 12.73
CA ALA A 88 -9.55 31.56 13.36
C ALA A 88 -9.92 32.87 12.67
N GLU A 89 -9.92 32.88 11.34
CA GLU A 89 -10.37 34.02 10.52
C GLU A 89 -11.83 34.39 10.81
N LEU A 90 -12.74 33.41 10.79
CA LEU A 90 -14.16 33.63 11.10
C LEU A 90 -14.38 34.12 12.53
N ARG A 91 -13.67 33.56 13.52
CA ARG A 91 -13.74 34.05 14.90
C ARG A 91 -13.28 35.50 15.01
N SER A 92 -12.18 35.84 14.36
CA SER A 92 -11.64 37.21 14.34
C SER A 92 -12.61 38.18 13.66
N GLU A 93 -13.15 37.80 12.50
CA GLU A 93 -14.14 38.61 11.77
C GLU A 93 -15.41 38.81 12.57
N LEU A 94 -15.92 37.75 13.21
CA LEU A 94 -17.13 37.82 14.04
C LEU A 94 -16.91 38.74 15.24
N ILE A 95 -15.77 38.60 15.95
CA ILE A 95 -15.43 39.50 17.07
C ILE A 95 -15.36 40.94 16.58
N ARG A 96 -14.69 41.20 15.45
CA ARG A 96 -14.58 42.54 14.89
C ARG A 96 -15.95 43.13 14.56
N TRP A 97 -16.81 42.38 13.87
CA TRP A 97 -18.18 42.81 13.55
C TRP A 97 -19.01 43.09 14.82
N VAL A 98 -18.97 42.19 15.80
CA VAL A 98 -19.70 42.35 17.06
C VAL A 98 -19.21 43.58 17.82
N VAL A 99 -17.90 43.81 17.90
CA VAL A 99 -17.33 44.99 18.56
C VAL A 99 -17.75 46.27 17.83
N THR A 100 -17.66 46.32 16.49
CA THR A 100 -18.07 47.50 15.71
C THR A 100 -19.56 47.80 15.89
N VAL A 101 -20.41 46.77 15.89
CA VAL A 101 -21.86 46.94 16.11
C VAL A 101 -22.16 47.38 17.54
N ALA A 102 -21.53 46.77 18.55
CA ALA A 102 -21.72 47.14 19.95
C ALA A 102 -21.30 48.58 20.25
N VAL A 103 -20.17 49.03 19.70
CA VAL A 103 -19.68 50.40 19.86
C VAL A 103 -20.61 51.41 19.18
N SER A 104 -21.06 51.13 17.95
CA SER A 104 -21.97 52.04 17.25
C SER A 104 -23.34 52.16 17.93
N LEU A 105 -23.89 51.05 18.44
CA LEU A 105 -25.10 51.05 19.27
C LEU A 105 -24.91 51.85 20.56
N GLY A 106 -23.76 51.71 21.24
CA GLY A 106 -23.45 52.45 22.47
C GLY A 106 -23.38 53.96 22.25
N ILE A 107 -22.73 54.40 21.16
CA ILE A 107 -22.68 55.82 20.79
C ILE A 107 -24.09 56.35 20.47
N LEU A 108 -24.90 55.58 19.74
CA LEU A 108 -26.26 55.99 19.42
C LEU A 108 -27.15 56.11 20.67
N GLN A 109 -27.09 55.14 21.58
CA GLN A 109 -27.85 55.17 22.83
C GLN A 109 -27.43 56.34 23.72
N THR A 110 -26.14 56.59 23.88
CA THR A 110 -25.63 57.71 24.68
C THR A 110 -26.03 59.06 24.09
N ALA A 111 -25.99 59.22 22.77
CA ALA A 111 -26.48 60.41 22.09
C ALA A 111 -27.99 60.62 22.29
N LEU A 112 -28.79 59.55 22.18
CA LEU A 112 -30.23 59.59 22.40
C LEU A 112 -30.59 59.99 23.84
N ILE A 113 -29.94 59.39 24.83
CA ILE A 113 -30.16 59.72 26.25
C ILE A 113 -29.79 61.18 26.52
N SER A 114 -28.64 61.63 26.02
CA SER A 114 -28.19 63.02 26.18
C SER A 114 -29.15 64.03 25.55
N GLY A 115 -29.64 63.75 24.33
CA GLY A 115 -30.63 64.60 23.66
C GLY A 115 -31.98 64.66 24.38
N LEU A 116 -32.45 63.52 24.93
CA LEU A 116 -33.66 63.49 25.75
C LEU A 116 -33.51 64.27 27.05
N LEU A 117 -32.36 64.16 27.73
CA LEU A 117 -32.07 64.93 28.95
C LEU A 117 -32.06 66.44 28.67
N LEU A 118 -31.41 66.88 27.59
CA LEU A 118 -31.39 68.30 27.20
C LEU A 118 -32.79 68.84 26.91
N LYS A 119 -33.65 68.06 26.24
CA LYS A 119 -35.04 68.44 25.97
C LYS A 119 -35.90 68.52 27.23
N LEU A 120 -35.54 67.82 28.30
CA LEU A 120 -36.27 67.83 29.57
C LEU A 120 -35.83 68.98 30.50
N LEU A 121 -34.60 69.47 30.32
CA LEU A 121 -34.04 70.60 31.07
C LEU A 121 -34.39 71.97 30.51
N HIS A 122 -34.85 72.05 29.26
CA HIS A 122 -35.18 73.28 28.54
C HIS A 122 -36.70 73.38 28.33
#